data_AF-A0A960JDE7-F1
#
_entry.id   AF-A0A960JDE7-F1
#
_cell.length_a   1.000
_cell.length_b   1.000
_cell.length_c   1.000
_cell.angle_alpha   90.00
_cell.angle_beta   90.00
_cell.angle_gamma   90.00
#
_symmetry.space_group_name_H-M   'P 1'
#
loop_
_entity.id
_entity.type
_entity.pdbx_description
1 polymer ?
#
loop_
_entity_poly.entity_id
_entity_poly.type
_entity_poly.pdbx_seq_one_letter_code
_entity_poly.pdbx_strand_id
1 'polypeptide(L)'
;EGHSFWLANRNDALYNAGGGVSIPAVAGGASSSDIGRELDVQGDFKLSKHYGIGMQVGRLFPGAYVKAYSPSSAKTFYTVFLGLHI
;
A
#
# COMPACT_ATOMS: atom_id res chain seq x y z
N GLU A 1 -7.44 9.58 -0.31
CA GLU A 1 -7.93 8.47 -1.17
C GLU A 1 -8.16 7.24 -0.31
N GLY A 2 -9.03 6.33 -0.73
CA GLY A 2 -9.31 5.10 0.02
C GLY A 2 -9.35 3.88 -0.91
N HIS A 3 -8.64 2.83 -0.53
CA HIS A 3 -8.53 1.60 -1.31
C HIS A 3 -8.96 0.37 -0.51
N SER A 4 -9.39 -0.66 -1.23
CA SER A 4 -9.62 -1.99 -0.69
C SER A 4 -8.98 -3.02 -1.60
N PHE A 5 -8.25 -3.97 -1.01
CA PHE A 5 -7.41 -4.91 -1.73
C PHE A 5 -7.83 -6.34 -1.47
N TRP A 6 -7.86 -7.13 -2.54
CA TRP A 6 -8.07 -8.57 -2.49
C TRP A 6 -7.04 -9.31 -3.33
N LEU A 7 -6.65 -10.50 -2.88
CA LEU A 7 -5.91 -11.43 -3.74
C LEU A 7 -6.77 -11.77 -4.96
N ALA A 8 -6.19 -11.62 -6.15
CA ALA A 8 -6.81 -12.09 -7.39
C ALA A 8 -6.90 -13.63 -7.42
N ASN A 9 -5.88 -14.31 -6.88
CA ASN A 9 -5.85 -15.77 -6.73
C ASN A 9 -5.35 -16.12 -5.32
N ARG A 10 -6.08 -16.98 -4.60
CA ARG A 10 -5.72 -17.42 -3.25
C ARG A 10 -4.47 -18.33 -3.22
N ASN A 11 -4.04 -18.85 -4.36
CA ASN A 11 -2.87 -19.73 -4.48
C ASN A 11 -1.60 -18.98 -4.91
N ASP A 12 -1.67 -17.66 -5.09
CA ASP A 12 -0.54 -16.84 -5.51
C ASP A 12 0.03 -16.05 -4.33
N ALA A 13 1.23 -15.49 -4.51
CA ALA A 13 1.87 -14.60 -3.55
C ALA A 13 1.25 -13.19 -3.57
N LEU A 14 1.43 -12.44 -2.48
CA LEU A 14 1.16 -11.00 -2.46
C LEU A 14 2.44 -10.24 -2.82
N TYR A 15 2.35 -9.34 -3.79
CA TYR A 15 3.47 -8.53 -4.27
C TYR A 15 3.31 -7.06 -3.85
N ASN A 16 4.42 -6.37 -3.59
CA ASN A 16 4.42 -4.93 -3.36
C ASN A 16 4.45 -4.15 -4.70
N ALA A 17 4.31 -2.82 -4.62
CA ALA A 17 4.32 -1.93 -5.78
C ALA A 17 5.62 -2.01 -6.62
N GLY A 18 6.74 -2.41 -6.02
CA GLY A 18 8.01 -2.65 -6.73
C GLY A 18 8.11 -4.04 -7.38
N GLY A 19 7.06 -4.86 -7.32
CA GLY A 19 7.02 -6.23 -7.85
C GLY A 19 7.66 -7.28 -6.95
N GLY A 20 8.16 -6.91 -5.76
CA GLY A 20 8.75 -7.85 -4.81
C GLY A 20 7.69 -8.64 -4.03
N VAL A 21 7.97 -9.92 -3.72
CA VAL A 21 7.08 -10.74 -2.88
C VAL A 21 7.05 -10.17 -1.45
N SER A 22 5.86 -9.83 -0.98
CA SER A 22 5.61 -9.35 0.39
C SER A 22 5.12 -10.47 1.30
N ILE A 23 4.25 -11.35 0.79
CA ILE A 23 3.81 -12.57 1.49
C ILE A 23 3.89 -13.71 0.48
N PRO A 24 4.66 -14.78 0.72
CA PRO A 24 4.73 -15.93 -0.17
C PRO A 24 3.37 -16.61 -0.38
N ALA A 25 3.23 -17.33 -1.49
CA ALA A 25 2.08 -18.19 -1.73
C ALA A 25 1.93 -19.21 -0.59
N VAL A 26 0.69 -19.42 -0.14
CA VAL A 26 0.37 -20.35 0.94
C VAL A 26 0.13 -21.73 0.34
N ALA A 27 0.83 -22.75 0.83
CA ALA A 27 0.60 -24.13 0.39
C ALA A 27 -0.86 -24.54 0.65
N GLY A 28 -1.56 -25.03 -0.38
CA GLY A 28 -2.99 -25.34 -0.32
C GLY A 28 -3.92 -24.13 -0.43
N GLY A 29 -3.38 -22.93 -0.66
CA GLY A 29 -4.12 -21.69 -0.83
C GLY A 29 -4.40 -20.95 0.48
N ALA A 30 -4.40 -19.62 0.40
CA ALA A 30 -4.73 -18.74 1.51
C ALA A 30 -6.18 -18.95 1.99
N SER A 31 -6.47 -18.80 3.27
CA SER A 31 -7.81 -18.98 3.88
C SER A 31 -8.80 -17.84 3.58
N SER A 32 -8.30 -16.68 3.15
CA SER A 32 -9.07 -15.51 2.74
C SER A 32 -8.34 -14.75 1.65
N SER A 33 -9.08 -14.02 0.81
CA SER A 33 -8.52 -13.06 -0.14
C SER A 33 -8.50 -11.62 0.38
N ASP A 34 -9.13 -11.30 1.52
CA ASP A 34 -9.20 -9.94 2.07
C ASP A 34 -7.84 -9.48 2.58
N ILE A 35 -7.09 -8.75 1.75
CA ILE A 35 -5.76 -8.21 2.08
C ILE A 35 -5.93 -7.08 3.10
N GLY A 36 -6.88 -6.18 2.88
CA GLY A 36 -7.13 -5.05 3.77
C GLY A 36 -7.61 -3.81 3.04
N ARG A 37 -7.58 -2.69 3.77
CA ARG A 37 -7.98 -1.38 3.29
C ARG A 37 -6.87 -0.38 3.55
N GLU A 38 -6.74 0.60 2.68
CA GLU A 38 -5.75 1.66 2.81
C GLU A 38 -6.43 3.01 2.77
N LEU A 39 -5.92 3.93 3.60
CA LEU A 39 -6.32 5.32 3.60
C LEU A 39 -5.09 6.17 3.36
N ASP A 40 -5.17 7.02 2.34
CA ASP A 40 -4.11 7.94 1.95
C ASP A 40 -4.56 9.39 2.09
N VAL A 41 -3.67 10.21 2.62
CA VAL A 41 -3.81 11.65 2.69
C VAL A 41 -2.62 12.25 1.96
N GLN A 42 -2.88 13.05 0.93
CA GLN A 42 -1.84 13.78 0.21
C GLN A 42 -2.17 15.27 0.16
N GLY A 43 -1.13 16.08 0.09
CA GLY A 43 -1.24 17.52 -0.06
C GLY A 43 -0.03 18.09 -0.77
N ASP A 44 -0.29 19.09 -1.61
CA ASP A 44 0.71 19.74 -2.44
C ASP A 44 0.67 21.25 -2.20
N PHE A 45 1.86 21.85 -2.10
CA PHE A 45 2.04 23.29 -1.97
C PHE A 45 2.92 23.82 -3.10
N LYS A 46 2.35 24.73 -3.91
CA LYS A 46 3.09 25.42 -4.96
C LYS A 46 3.95 26.53 -4.33
N LEU A 47 5.27 26.41 -4.45
CA LEU A 47 6.21 27.43 -4.00
C LEU A 47 6.36 28.55 -5.05
N SER A 48 6.38 28.18 -6.33
CA SER A 48 6.48 29.12 -7.45
C SER A 48 5.92 28.49 -8.73
N LYS A 49 6.03 29.20 -9.86
CA LYS A 49 5.73 28.64 -11.19
C LYS A 49 6.62 27.46 -11.59
N HIS A 50 7.77 27.27 -10.93
CA HIS A 50 8.75 26.24 -11.27
C HIS A 50 8.88 25.14 -10.21
N TYR A 51 8.40 25.38 -8.99
CA TYR A 51 8.66 24.49 -7.85
C TYR A 51 7.42 24.28 -7.00
N GLY A 52 7.24 23.05 -6.54
CA GLY A 52 6.24 22.66 -5.53
C GLY A 52 6.81 21.64 -4.56
N ILE A 53 6.23 21.55 -3.38
CA ILE A 53 6.50 20.48 -2.41
C ILE A 53 5.22 19.70 -2.22
N GLY A 54 5.31 18.38 -2.26
CA GLY A 54 4.20 17.49 -1.96
C GLY A 54 4.54 16.56 -0.80
N MET A 55 3.50 16.16 -0.07
CA MET A 55 3.58 15.15 0.96
C MET A 55 2.43 14.14 0.82
N GLN A 56 2.69 12.91 1.19
CA GLN A 56 1.70 11.85 1.29
C GLN A 56 1.93 11.04 2.56
N VAL A 57 0.84 10.65 3.22
CA VAL A 57 0.83 9.71 4.34
C VAL A 57 -0.26 8.68 4.06
N GLY A 58 0.10 7.41 4.13
CA GLY A 58 -0.81 6.29 3.93
C GLY A 58 -0.79 5.32 5.12
N ARG A 59 -1.93 4.69 5.38
CA ARG A 59 -2.10 3.67 6.44
C ARG A 59 -2.84 2.47 5.88
N LEU A 60 -2.18 1.31 5.89
CA LEU A 60 -2.80 0.02 5.62
C LEU A 60 -3.40 -0.58 6.89
N PHE A 61 -4.68 -0.92 6.83
CA PHE A 61 -5.45 -1.65 7.83
C PHE A 61 -5.57 -3.11 7.40
N PRO A 62 -4.87 -4.05 8.07
CA PRO A 62 -4.84 -5.46 7.68
C PRO A 62 -6.24 -6.12 7.67
N GLY A 63 -6.57 -6.76 6.55
CA GLY A 63 -7.69 -7.68 6.41
C GLY A 63 -7.38 -9.07 6.95
N ALA A 64 -8.31 -10.01 6.76
CA ALA A 64 -8.17 -11.37 7.28
C ALA A 64 -6.94 -12.12 6.72
N TYR A 65 -6.58 -11.90 5.45
CA TYR A 65 -5.40 -12.51 4.83
C TYR A 65 -4.11 -12.05 5.51
N VAL A 66 -3.87 -10.74 5.58
CA VAL A 66 -2.64 -10.20 6.18
C VAL A 66 -2.56 -10.53 7.67
N LYS A 67 -3.68 -10.52 8.40
CA LYS A 67 -3.70 -10.94 9.81
C LYS A 67 -3.28 -12.40 10.00
N ALA A 68 -3.65 -13.29 9.08
CA ALA A 68 -3.32 -14.71 9.17
C ALA A 68 -1.87 -15.01 8.78
N TYR A 69 -1.35 -14.36 7.74
CA TYR A 69 -0.06 -14.72 7.13
C TYR A 69 1.06 -13.70 7.35
N SER A 70 0.74 -12.54 7.93
CA SER A 70 1.70 -11.49 8.27
C SER A 70 1.16 -10.57 9.40
N PRO A 71 0.91 -11.11 10.60
CA PRO A 71 0.14 -10.44 11.66
C PRO A 71 0.70 -9.09 12.14
N SER A 72 2.00 -8.83 11.94
CA SER A 72 2.66 -7.58 12.32
C SER A 72 2.76 -6.55 11.18
N SER A 73 2.09 -6.78 10.05
CA SER A 73 2.26 -5.97 8.82
C SER A 73 1.27 -4.83 8.66
N ALA A 74 0.64 -4.35 9.74
CA ALA A 74 0.03 -3.02 9.71
C ALA A 74 1.13 -1.99 9.44
N LYS A 75 1.01 -1.25 8.34
CA LYS A 75 2.05 -0.31 7.90
C LYS A 75 1.48 1.09 7.76
N THR A 76 2.22 2.06 8.31
CA THR A 76 2.07 3.47 7.95
C THR A 76 3.27 3.82 7.10
N PHE A 77 3.04 4.50 5.99
CA PHE A 77 4.09 4.97 5.11
C PHE A 77 3.88 6.45 4.81
N TYR A 78 4.96 7.13 4.49
CA TYR A 78 4.92 8.53 4.14
C TYR A 78 5.95 8.81 3.06
N THR A 79 5.70 9.84 2.27
CA THR A 79 6.61 10.32 1.24
C THR A 79 6.54 11.83 1.18
N VAL A 80 7.69 12.46 0.98
CA VAL A 80 7.80 13.89 0.68
C VAL A 80 8.55 14.00 -0.63
N PHE A 81 8.07 14.84 -1.55
CA PHE A 81 8.66 15.00 -2.86
C PHE A 81 8.75 16.47 -3.27
N LEU A 82 9.75 16.76 -4.12
CA LEU A 82 9.92 18.05 -4.77
C LEU A 82 9.41 17.94 -6.21
N GLY A 83 8.42 18.76 -6.55
CA GLY A 83 7.93 18.90 -7.91
C GLY A 83 8.73 19.98 -8.65
N LEU A 84 9.34 19.61 -9.78
CA LEU A 84 9.90 20.56 -10.74
C LEU A 84 8.92 20.73 -11.90
N HIS A 85 8.52 21.97 -12.16
CA HIS A 85 7.62 22.33 -13.24
C HIS A 85 8.44 23.10 -14.30
N ILE A 86 8.77 22.40 -15.39
CA ILE A 86 9.54 22.92 -16.52
C ILE A 86 8.57 23.32 -17.64
#